data_AF-F8DKP4-F1
#
_entry.id   AF-F8DKP4-F1
#
_cell.length_a   1.000
_cell.length_b   1.000
_cell.length_c   1.000
_cell.angle_alpha   90.00
_cell.angle_beta   90.00
_cell.angle_gamma   90.00
#
_symmetry.space_group_name_H-M   'P 1'
#
loop_
_entity.id
_entity.type
_entity.pdbx_description
1 polymer ?
#
loop_
_entity_poly.entity_id
_entity_poly.type
_entity_poly.pdbx_seq_one_letter_code
_entity_poly.pdbx_strand_id
1 'polypeptide(L)'
;MTEFTKRTTSPFRFDIVGSFLRPKELKEARAKYQAGQITKAELTAIEDKTIIDLIKKEEAAGLHAVTDSEFRRSWWHLDFIWGLEGIEQSISNAGYEFHDETTRAETAKLVGKVSGNNHPFVEHFKFTCDHVSTGTQIKQTIPSPAQAFFEFLRPENIASVIELLPLS
;
A
#
# COMPACT_ATOMS: atom_id res chain seq x y z
N MET A 1 42.67 -8.38 -1.30
CA MET A 1 41.39 -8.70 -0.61
C MET A 1 40.43 -7.57 -0.90
N THR A 2 39.17 -7.86 -1.23
CA THR A 2 38.17 -6.81 -1.43
C THR A 2 37.73 -6.29 -0.07
N GLU A 3 37.94 -5.00 0.18
CA GLU A 3 37.48 -4.34 1.40
C GLU A 3 36.04 -3.89 1.21
N PHE A 4 35.16 -4.33 2.10
CA PHE A 4 33.75 -4.00 2.04
C PHE A 4 33.44 -2.81 2.96
N THR A 5 33.05 -1.68 2.38
CA THR A 5 32.60 -0.52 3.14
C THR A 5 31.14 -0.65 3.59
N LYS A 6 30.83 -0.11 4.77
CA LYS A 6 29.46 0.02 5.28
C LYS A 6 28.72 1.09 4.48
N ARG A 7 27.53 0.76 3.94
CA ARG A 7 26.64 1.74 3.33
C ARG A 7 25.87 2.47 4.43
N THR A 8 25.95 3.79 4.45
CA THR A 8 25.21 4.66 5.40
C THR A 8 23.98 5.31 4.75
N THR A 9 23.84 5.18 3.43
CA THR A 9 22.69 5.63 2.64
C THR A 9 22.09 4.46 1.85
N SER A 10 20.76 4.45 1.74
CA SER A 10 20.01 3.49 0.94
C SER A 10 20.36 3.60 -0.56
N PRO A 11 20.40 2.49 -1.34
CA PRO A 11 20.05 1.13 -0.95
C PRO A 11 21.16 0.43 -0.16
N PHE A 12 20.78 -0.19 0.95
CA PHE A 12 21.68 -1.02 1.76
C PHE A 12 22.03 -2.32 1.03
N ARG A 13 23.06 -3.02 1.53
CA ARG A 13 23.52 -4.28 0.89
C ARG A 13 22.50 -5.41 1.00
N PHE A 14 21.74 -5.41 2.09
CA PHE A 14 20.58 -6.27 2.28
C PHE A 14 19.41 -5.37 2.65
N ASP A 15 18.27 -5.69 2.09
CA ASP A 15 17.01 -5.02 2.35
C ASP A 15 15.89 -5.98 1.94
N ILE A 16 14.67 -5.64 2.32
CA ILE A 16 13.44 -6.34 1.96
C ILE A 16 12.75 -5.66 0.78
N VAL A 17 11.83 -6.34 0.11
CA VAL A 17 11.05 -5.73 -0.98
C VAL A 17 9.91 -4.84 -0.48
N GLY A 18 9.31 -5.20 0.66
CA GLY A 18 8.18 -4.49 1.27
C GLY A 18 7.31 -5.44 2.09
N SER A 19 6.50 -6.25 1.42
CA SER A 19 5.52 -7.12 2.06
C SER A 19 6.11 -8.34 2.77
N PHE A 20 5.68 -8.56 4.02
CA PHE A 20 5.74 -9.79 4.79
C PHE A 20 4.36 -10.45 4.89
N LEU A 21 4.33 -11.69 5.38
CA LEU A 21 3.08 -12.38 5.69
C LEU A 21 2.36 -11.69 6.86
N ARG A 22 1.08 -11.34 6.64
CA ARG A 22 0.22 -10.79 7.71
C ARG A 22 0.13 -11.76 8.89
N PRO A 23 0.35 -11.30 10.14
CA PRO A 23 0.11 -12.10 11.34
C PRO A 23 -1.33 -12.62 11.42
N LYS A 24 -1.54 -13.74 12.12
CA LYS A 24 -2.87 -14.35 12.30
C LYS A 24 -3.89 -13.34 12.86
N GLU A 25 -3.51 -12.57 13.88
CA GLU A 25 -4.36 -11.54 14.49
C GLU A 25 -4.84 -10.49 13.48
N LEU A 26 -3.95 -10.03 12.58
CA LEU A 26 -4.32 -9.08 11.53
C LEU A 26 -5.26 -9.69 10.49
N LYS A 27 -5.03 -10.96 10.10
CA LYS A 27 -5.92 -11.67 9.17
C LYS A 27 -7.33 -11.80 9.75
N GLU A 28 -7.43 -12.18 11.02
CA GLU A 28 -8.71 -12.31 11.73
C GLU A 28 -9.42 -10.95 11.87
N ALA A 29 -8.68 -9.90 12.25
CA ALA A 29 -9.23 -8.55 12.37
C ALA A 29 -9.82 -8.06 11.04
N ARG A 30 -9.10 -8.26 9.93
CA ARG A 30 -9.60 -7.88 8.60
C ARG A 30 -10.85 -8.65 8.19
N ALA A 31 -10.90 -9.96 8.48
CA ALA A 31 -12.10 -10.76 8.23
C ALA A 31 -13.30 -10.28 9.07
N LYS A 32 -13.10 -9.97 10.36
CA LYS A 32 -14.14 -9.42 11.23
C LYS A 32 -14.63 -8.05 10.76
N TYR A 33 -13.71 -7.18 10.31
CA TYR A 33 -14.06 -5.88 9.76
C TYR A 33 -14.91 -6.01 8.49
N GLN A 34 -14.52 -6.91 7.57
CA GLN A 34 -15.30 -7.21 6.36
C GLN A 34 -16.69 -7.77 6.69
N ALA A 35 -16.81 -8.53 7.79
CA ALA A 35 -18.09 -9.05 8.29
C ALA A 35 -18.90 -8.02 9.12
N GLY A 36 -18.44 -6.77 9.25
CA GLY A 36 -19.11 -5.73 10.05
C GLY A 36 -19.08 -5.97 11.56
N GLN A 37 -18.19 -6.84 12.05
CA GLN A 37 -18.13 -7.26 13.46
C GLN A 37 -17.22 -6.37 14.33
N ILE A 38 -16.32 -5.62 13.71
CA ILE A 38 -15.50 -4.61 14.38
C ILE A 38 -15.54 -3.31 13.57
N THR A 39 -15.36 -2.20 14.26
CA THR A 39 -15.25 -0.86 13.69
C THR A 39 -13.92 -0.65 12.95
N LYS A 40 -13.85 0.39 12.13
CA LYS A 40 -12.58 0.79 11.48
C LYS A 40 -11.51 1.15 12.50
N ALA A 41 -11.89 1.80 13.61
CA ALA A 41 -10.97 2.18 14.68
C ALA A 41 -10.35 0.94 15.36
N GLU A 42 -11.14 -0.09 15.63
CA GLU A 42 -10.65 -1.37 16.18
C GLU A 42 -9.72 -2.09 15.20
N LEU A 43 -10.04 -2.11 13.90
CA LEU A 43 -9.12 -2.64 12.89
C LEU A 43 -7.81 -1.84 12.87
N THR A 44 -7.89 -0.51 12.88
CA THR A 44 -6.71 0.36 12.87
C THR A 44 -5.82 0.11 14.10
N ALA A 45 -6.39 -0.04 15.30
CA ALA A 45 -5.60 -0.35 16.49
C ALA A 45 -4.83 -1.69 16.37
N ILE A 46 -5.42 -2.70 15.73
CA ILE A 46 -4.76 -3.99 15.47
C ILE A 46 -3.68 -3.83 14.38
N GLU A 47 -3.96 -3.10 13.31
CA GLU A 47 -2.97 -2.75 12.28
C GLU A 47 -1.75 -2.07 12.93
N ASP A 48 -1.97 -1.01 13.72
CA ASP A 48 -0.95 -0.25 14.43
C ASP A 48 -0.06 -1.15 15.29
N LYS A 49 -0.68 -1.97 16.15
CA LYS A 49 0.02 -2.93 17.00
C LYS A 49 0.89 -3.88 16.18
N THR A 50 0.35 -4.45 15.11
CA THR A 50 1.08 -5.43 14.28
C THR A 50 2.21 -4.81 13.48
N ILE A 51 2.08 -3.54 13.07
CA ILE A 51 3.15 -2.77 12.43
C ILE A 51 4.28 -2.49 13.44
N ILE A 52 3.95 -2.04 14.65
CA ILE A 52 4.95 -1.79 15.71
C ILE A 52 5.71 -3.07 16.05
N ASP A 53 5.01 -4.20 16.18
CA ASP A 53 5.63 -5.50 16.45
C ASP A 53 6.51 -5.98 15.29
N LEU A 54 6.17 -5.64 14.04
CA LEU A 54 7.01 -5.93 12.89
C LEU A 54 8.28 -5.07 12.89
N ILE A 55 8.15 -3.75 13.08
CA ILE A 55 9.28 -2.81 13.12
C ILE A 55 10.34 -3.31 14.11
N LYS A 56 9.93 -3.70 15.33
CA LYS A 56 10.84 -4.26 16.33
C LYS A 56 11.57 -5.52 15.85
N LYS A 57 10.92 -6.39 15.08
CA LYS A 57 11.54 -7.61 14.52
C LYS A 57 12.50 -7.27 13.40
N GLU A 58 12.16 -6.32 12.55
CA GLU A 58 13.03 -5.84 11.47
C GLU A 58 14.31 -5.22 12.04
N GLU A 59 14.19 -4.36 13.04
CA GLU A 59 15.33 -3.74 13.73
C GLU A 59 16.18 -4.78 14.47
N ALA A 60 15.54 -5.74 15.17
CA ALA A 60 16.25 -6.83 15.82
C ALA A 60 16.98 -7.76 14.83
N ALA A 61 16.47 -7.89 13.61
CA ALA A 61 17.12 -8.62 12.52
C ALA A 61 18.28 -7.83 11.87
N GLY A 62 18.49 -6.57 12.27
CA GLY A 62 19.57 -5.71 11.80
C GLY A 62 19.25 -4.96 10.50
N LEU A 63 17.98 -4.87 10.09
CA LEU A 63 17.60 -4.05 8.93
C LEU A 63 17.87 -2.56 9.22
N HIS A 64 18.49 -1.90 8.25
CA HIS A 64 18.77 -0.45 8.34
C HIS A 64 17.63 0.41 7.77
N ALA A 65 16.81 -0.16 6.88
CA ALA A 65 15.55 0.40 6.43
C ALA A 65 14.42 -0.59 6.76
N VAL A 66 13.40 -0.12 7.48
CA VAL A 66 12.22 -0.92 7.86
C VAL A 66 10.98 -0.47 7.11
N THR A 67 9.90 -1.24 7.18
CA THR A 67 8.67 -0.96 6.44
C THR A 67 7.42 -1.32 7.25
N ASP A 68 6.26 -0.72 6.93
CA ASP A 68 4.98 -1.10 7.53
C ASP A 68 4.41 -2.42 6.97
N SER A 69 5.18 -3.08 6.10
CA SER A 69 4.84 -4.29 5.36
C SER A 69 3.56 -4.19 4.56
N GLU A 70 3.06 -2.99 4.31
CA GLU A 70 1.81 -2.81 3.59
C GLU A 70 0.61 -3.44 4.32
N PHE A 71 0.69 -3.62 5.65
CA PHE A 71 -0.30 -4.35 6.44
C PHE A 71 -1.71 -3.76 6.36
N ARG A 72 -1.82 -2.45 6.12
CA ARG A 72 -3.10 -1.75 5.94
C ARG A 72 -3.73 -1.98 4.56
N ARG A 73 -2.93 -2.38 3.57
CA ARG A 73 -3.37 -2.53 2.17
C ARG A 73 -4.14 -3.84 2.00
N SER A 74 -5.19 -3.80 1.20
CA SER A 74 -5.86 -4.94 0.57
C SER A 74 -5.25 -5.28 -0.80
N TRP A 75 -4.84 -4.25 -1.53
CA TRP A 75 -4.28 -4.25 -2.87
C TRP A 75 -2.99 -3.43 -2.93
N TRP A 76 -1.99 -3.96 -3.63
CA TRP A 76 -0.69 -3.30 -3.75
C TRP A 76 -0.73 -1.98 -4.55
N HIS A 77 -1.69 -1.83 -5.48
CA HIS A 77 -1.86 -0.63 -6.31
C HIS A 77 -3.14 0.13 -5.98
N LEU A 78 -4.29 -0.55 -5.95
CA LEU A 78 -5.60 0.11 -5.85
C LEU A 78 -5.75 0.93 -4.56
N ASP A 79 -5.26 0.47 -3.40
CA ASP A 79 -5.39 1.27 -2.17
C ASP A 79 -4.65 2.62 -2.23
N PHE A 80 -3.57 2.71 -2.98
CA PHE A 80 -2.92 3.99 -3.23
C PHE A 80 -3.75 4.81 -4.22
N ILE A 81 -4.16 4.21 -5.33
CA ILE A 81 -4.92 4.92 -6.38
C ILE A 81 -6.24 5.48 -5.84
N TRP A 82 -6.95 4.71 -5.00
CA TRP A 82 -8.18 5.14 -4.30
C TRP A 82 -7.95 6.18 -3.21
N GLY A 83 -6.71 6.39 -2.79
CA GLY A 83 -6.35 7.46 -1.86
C GLY A 83 -6.20 8.83 -2.53
N LEU A 84 -6.19 8.88 -3.87
CA LEU A 84 -6.14 10.13 -4.63
C LEU A 84 -7.53 10.76 -4.71
N GLU A 85 -7.59 12.08 -4.55
CA GLU A 85 -8.80 12.85 -4.84
C GLU A 85 -9.16 12.71 -6.32
N GLY A 86 -10.47 12.73 -6.63
CA GLY A 86 -10.97 12.57 -8.01
C GLY A 86 -11.00 11.12 -8.50
N ILE A 87 -10.71 10.14 -7.64
CA ILE A 87 -10.79 8.71 -7.93
C ILE A 87 -11.82 8.04 -7.03
N GLU A 88 -12.65 7.16 -7.60
CA GLU A 88 -13.61 6.35 -6.87
C GLU A 88 -13.34 4.84 -7.05
N GLN A 89 -13.67 4.07 -6.01
CA GLN A 89 -13.73 2.62 -6.12
C GLN A 89 -14.91 2.23 -7.01
N SER A 90 -14.67 1.36 -7.98
CA SER A 90 -15.73 0.84 -8.86
C SER A 90 -15.56 -0.68 -9.03
N ILE A 91 -16.59 -1.32 -9.54
CA ILE A 91 -16.58 -2.74 -9.88
C ILE A 91 -16.28 -2.87 -11.37
N SER A 92 -15.43 -3.82 -11.72
CA SER A 92 -15.13 -4.18 -13.11
C SER A 92 -15.95 -5.38 -13.57
N ASN A 93 -15.97 -5.64 -14.89
CA ASN A 93 -16.64 -6.80 -15.45
C ASN A 93 -15.98 -8.14 -15.05
N ALA A 94 -14.66 -8.12 -14.86
CA ALA A 94 -13.88 -9.26 -14.38
C ALA A 94 -12.71 -8.78 -13.50
N GLY A 95 -12.23 -9.64 -12.61
CA GLY A 95 -10.96 -9.43 -11.90
C GLY A 95 -9.76 -9.74 -12.80
N TYR A 96 -8.54 -9.50 -12.31
CA TYR A 96 -7.33 -9.93 -13.01
C TYR A 96 -7.22 -11.45 -12.98
N GLU A 97 -6.85 -12.03 -14.12
CA GLU A 97 -6.51 -13.45 -14.22
C GLU A 97 -5.03 -13.65 -13.87
N PHE A 98 -4.78 -14.30 -12.74
CA PHE A 98 -3.49 -14.87 -12.42
C PHE A 98 -3.51 -16.38 -12.67
N HIS A 99 -2.32 -16.98 -12.68
CA HIS A 99 -2.10 -18.36 -13.13
C HIS A 99 -3.02 -19.41 -12.49
N ASP A 100 -3.50 -19.17 -11.26
CA ASP A 100 -4.37 -20.09 -10.50
C ASP A 100 -5.60 -19.40 -9.86
N GLU A 101 -5.76 -18.09 -9.99
CA GLU A 101 -6.82 -17.32 -9.29
C GLU A 101 -7.29 -16.12 -10.11
N THR A 102 -8.61 -15.87 -10.09
CA THR A 102 -9.18 -14.60 -10.53
C THR A 102 -9.35 -13.69 -9.31
N THR A 103 -8.83 -12.48 -9.38
CA THR A 103 -8.95 -11.55 -8.26
C THR A 103 -10.38 -11.00 -8.09
N ARG A 104 -10.63 -10.25 -7.01
CA ARG A 104 -11.86 -9.45 -6.93
C ARG A 104 -11.92 -8.49 -8.12
N ALA A 105 -13.12 -8.30 -8.67
CA ALA A 105 -13.41 -7.44 -9.80
C ALA A 105 -13.54 -5.97 -9.34
N GLU A 106 -12.47 -5.44 -8.77
CA GLU A 106 -12.40 -4.05 -8.29
C GLU A 106 -11.53 -3.23 -9.25
N THR A 107 -11.88 -1.96 -9.41
CA THR A 107 -11.18 -1.01 -10.28
C THR A 107 -11.19 0.40 -9.70
N ALA A 108 -10.44 1.32 -10.32
CA ALA A 108 -10.39 2.73 -9.95
C ALA A 108 -10.89 3.62 -11.09
N LYS A 109 -12.00 4.32 -10.86
CA LYS A 109 -12.63 5.18 -11.85
C LYS A 109 -12.24 6.63 -11.62
N LEU A 110 -11.84 7.32 -12.69
CA LEU A 110 -11.63 8.77 -12.67
C LEU A 110 -12.99 9.48 -12.67
N VAL A 111 -13.26 10.31 -11.65
CA VAL A 111 -14.52 11.06 -11.48
C VAL A 111 -14.32 12.57 -11.34
N GLY A 112 -13.06 13.02 -11.25
CA GLY A 112 -12.74 14.44 -11.17
C GLY A 112 -11.25 14.72 -11.31
N LYS A 113 -10.84 15.92 -10.91
CA LYS A 113 -9.44 16.34 -10.95
C LYS A 113 -8.62 15.54 -9.95
N VAL A 114 -7.53 14.92 -10.42
CA VAL A 114 -6.61 14.15 -9.58
C VAL A 114 -5.78 15.06 -8.68
N SER A 115 -5.71 14.73 -7.39
CA SER A 115 -4.87 15.40 -6.40
C SER A 115 -4.43 14.43 -5.30
N GLY A 116 -3.22 14.63 -4.76
CA GLY A 116 -2.66 13.84 -3.66
C GLY A 116 -2.87 14.46 -2.28
N ASN A 117 -3.70 15.51 -2.18
CA ASN A 117 -3.97 16.14 -0.89
C ASN A 117 -4.62 15.15 0.08
N ASN A 118 -4.20 15.19 1.35
CA ASN A 118 -4.71 14.33 2.43
C ASN A 118 -4.62 12.82 2.15
N HIS A 119 -3.68 12.39 1.30
CA HIS A 119 -3.55 10.99 0.92
C HIS A 119 -3.20 10.09 2.14
N PRO A 120 -3.96 9.02 2.43
CA PRO A 120 -3.78 8.19 3.64
C PRO A 120 -2.38 7.61 3.83
N PHE A 121 -1.66 7.33 2.74
CA PHE A 121 -0.29 6.80 2.82
C PHE A 121 0.69 7.78 3.48
N VAL A 122 0.42 9.09 3.45
CA VAL A 122 1.24 10.08 4.17
C VAL A 122 1.11 9.87 5.68
N GLU A 123 -0.10 9.63 6.18
CA GLU A 123 -0.32 9.34 7.60
C GLU A 123 0.24 7.97 7.98
N HIS A 124 0.16 6.97 7.10
CA HIS A 124 0.82 5.67 7.32
C HIS A 124 2.36 5.82 7.41
N PHE A 125 2.95 6.68 6.57
CA PHE A 125 4.37 6.98 6.60
C PHE A 125 4.76 7.67 7.91
N LYS A 126 4.03 8.70 8.31
CA LYS A 126 4.23 9.40 9.59
C LYS A 126 4.12 8.46 10.79
N PHE A 127 3.09 7.61 10.82
CA PHE A 127 2.94 6.59 11.86
C PHE A 127 4.20 5.71 11.94
N THR A 128 4.76 5.29 10.80
CA THR A 128 5.99 4.50 10.80
C THR A 128 7.16 5.31 11.34
N CYS A 129 7.30 6.59 10.94
CA CYS A 129 8.32 7.52 11.48
C CYS A 129 8.29 7.62 13.00
N ASP A 130 7.11 7.65 13.59
CA ASP A 130 6.96 7.82 15.03
C ASP A 130 7.33 6.57 15.85
N HIS A 131 7.50 5.41 15.20
CA HIS A 131 7.69 4.11 15.87
C HIS A 131 9.00 3.40 15.55
N VAL A 132 9.89 4.00 14.76
CA VAL A 132 11.23 3.46 14.50
C VAL A 132 12.26 3.99 15.52
N SER A 133 13.32 3.22 15.75
CA SER A 133 14.46 3.64 16.55
C SER A 133 15.27 4.74 15.86
N THR A 134 15.94 5.59 16.65
CA THR A 134 16.81 6.64 16.14
C THR A 134 17.87 6.07 15.19
N GLY A 135 17.92 6.59 13.96
CA GLY A 135 18.89 6.18 12.93
C GLY A 135 18.40 5.07 12.01
N THR A 136 17.23 4.47 12.27
CA THR A 136 16.55 3.56 11.34
C THR A 136 15.89 4.38 10.22
N GLN A 137 16.11 3.98 8.96
CA GLN A 137 15.41 4.56 7.81
C GLN A 137 14.07 3.87 7.58
N ILE A 138 13.15 4.55 6.90
CA ILE A 138 11.85 3.98 6.55
C ILE A 138 11.76 3.85 5.04
N LYS A 139 11.25 2.70 4.60
CA LYS A 139 10.90 2.44 3.21
C LYS A 139 9.39 2.24 3.11
N GLN A 140 8.75 3.12 2.33
CA GLN A 140 7.38 2.97 1.90
C GLN A 140 7.33 2.72 0.39
N THR A 141 6.65 1.65 -0.01
CA THR A 141 6.40 1.33 -1.41
C THR A 141 5.15 2.06 -1.90
N ILE A 142 5.17 2.59 -3.12
CA ILE A 142 3.98 3.11 -3.81
C ILE A 142 3.98 2.56 -5.24
N PRO A 143 2.80 2.33 -5.85
CA PRO A 143 2.76 1.87 -7.23
C PRO A 143 3.34 2.94 -8.18
N SER A 144 3.90 2.47 -9.30
CA SER A 144 4.31 3.37 -10.38
C SER A 144 3.10 4.15 -10.92
N PRO A 145 3.25 5.43 -11.32
CA PRO A 145 2.19 6.18 -12.02
C PRO A 145 1.64 5.44 -13.26
N ALA A 146 2.48 4.62 -13.91
CA ALA A 146 2.04 3.80 -15.03
C ALA A 146 0.94 2.79 -14.64
N GLN A 147 0.92 2.30 -13.40
CA GLN A 147 -0.13 1.41 -12.90
C GLN A 147 -1.48 2.11 -12.83
N ALA A 148 -1.50 3.36 -12.33
CA ALA A 148 -2.71 4.18 -12.35
C ALA A 148 -3.16 4.46 -13.80
N PHE A 149 -2.22 4.77 -14.69
CA PHE A 149 -2.51 4.98 -16.10
C PHE A 149 -3.14 3.76 -16.77
N PHE A 150 -2.57 2.56 -16.57
CA PHE A 150 -3.15 1.32 -17.09
C PHE A 150 -4.53 1.04 -16.51
N GLU A 151 -4.75 1.35 -15.22
CA GLU A 151 -6.04 1.18 -14.57
C GLU A 151 -7.12 2.06 -15.19
N PHE A 152 -6.79 3.32 -15.49
CA PHE A 152 -7.71 4.25 -16.13
C PHE A 152 -8.00 3.92 -17.59
N LEU A 153 -7.08 3.22 -18.27
CA LEU A 153 -7.26 2.75 -19.64
C LEU A 153 -8.01 1.42 -19.76
N ARG A 154 -8.46 0.82 -18.65
CA ARG A 154 -9.31 -0.37 -18.71
C ARG A 154 -10.61 -0.04 -19.46
N PRO A 155 -11.15 -0.95 -20.30
CA PRO A 155 -12.33 -0.68 -21.13
C PRO A 155 -13.52 -0.06 -20.40
N GLU A 156 -13.75 -0.49 -19.16
CA GLU A 156 -14.80 0.01 -18.26
C GLU A 156 -14.57 1.44 -17.74
N ASN A 157 -13.34 1.94 -17.74
CA ASN A 157 -12.95 3.27 -17.23
C ASN A 157 -12.69 4.29 -18.35
N ILE A 158 -12.42 3.86 -19.59
CA ILE A 158 -12.06 4.76 -20.70
C ILE A 158 -13.08 5.90 -20.89
N ALA A 159 -14.37 5.59 -20.79
CA ALA A 159 -15.43 6.58 -20.99
C ALA A 159 -15.30 7.77 -20.02
N SER A 160 -15.02 7.51 -18.74
CA SER A 160 -14.87 8.59 -17.75
C SER A 160 -13.58 9.37 -17.92
N VAL A 161 -12.53 8.73 -18.43
CA VAL A 161 -11.27 9.42 -18.77
C VAL A 161 -11.48 10.40 -19.92
N ILE A 162 -12.14 9.97 -21.00
CA ILE A 162 -12.42 10.82 -22.17
C ILE A 162 -13.27 12.04 -21.78
N GLU A 163 -14.26 11.84 -20.91
CA GLU A 163 -15.13 12.92 -20.43
C GLU A 163 -14.37 13.99 -19.64
N LEU A 164 -13.45 13.58 -18.76
CA LEU A 164 -12.75 14.47 -17.83
C LEU A 164 -11.42 15.03 -18.37
N LEU A 165 -10.82 14.34 -19.33
CA LEU A 165 -9.58 14.72 -20.00
C LEU A 165 -9.77 14.60 -21.51
N PRO A 166 -10.59 15.48 -22.13
CA PRO A 166 -10.77 15.45 -23.57
C PRO A 166 -9.40 15.67 -24.22
N LEU A 167 -8.96 14.68 -25.00
CA LEU A 167 -7.77 14.79 -25.82
C LEU A 167 -7.99 15.97 -26.78
N SER A 168 -7.20 17.02 -26.61
CA SER A 168 -7.16 18.19 -27.49
C SER A 168 -6.64 17.83 -28.88
#